data_AF-A0A1I7LZ66-F1
#
_entry.id   AF-A0A1I7LZ66-F1
#
_cell.length_a   1.000
_cell.length_b   1.000
_cell.length_c   1.000
_cell.angle_alpha   90.00
_cell.angle_beta   90.00
_cell.angle_gamma   90.00
#
_symmetry.space_group_name_H-M   'P 1'
#
loop_
_entity.id
_entity.type
_entity.pdbx_description
1 polymer ?
#
loop_
_entity_poly.entity_id
_entity_poly.type
_entity_poly.pdbx_seq_one_letter_code
_entity_poly.pdbx_strand_id
1 'polypeptide(L)'
;MADSRRIVDALVRSRSGGLAAGAALGGLALIGSLAYRALRGAPPPESGGPDFTEIDEDEARLMLRAMVAATTADGMVDAAERKRLDTAVADAGLDPDGRSWLDRELADPADVDEIAERVASPDAAARIFAAARLAIDPDTLQERQFLKMLAEALDLPADAIDRVERNIAA
;
A
#
# COMPACT_ATOMS: atom_id res chain seq x y z
N MET A 1 16.78 -11.26 3.13
CA MET A 1 15.71 -10.34 2.67
C MET A 1 14.60 -10.27 3.71
N ALA A 2 14.26 -9.05 4.15
CA ALA A 2 13.24 -8.80 5.18
C ALA A 2 11.84 -9.20 4.71
N ASP A 3 10.98 -9.61 5.66
CA ASP A 3 9.58 -9.99 5.43
C ASP A 3 8.75 -8.76 5.02
N SER A 4 8.40 -8.67 3.73
CA SER A 4 7.75 -7.50 3.13
C SER A 4 6.40 -7.22 3.77
N ARG A 5 5.71 -8.27 4.26
CA ARG A 5 4.43 -8.14 4.97
C ARG A 5 4.56 -7.25 6.20
N ARG A 6 5.63 -7.43 6.96
CA ARG A 6 5.88 -6.63 8.18
C ARG A 6 6.20 -5.18 7.85
N ILE A 7 6.91 -4.93 6.75
CA ILE A 7 7.22 -3.56 6.31
C ILE A 7 5.92 -2.86 5.88
N VAL A 8 5.09 -3.50 5.06
CA VAL A 8 3.79 -2.96 4.63
C VAL A 8 2.91 -2.65 5.85
N ASP A 9 2.82 -3.60 6.80
CA ASP A 9 2.05 -3.42 8.03
C ASP A 9 2.54 -2.22 8.85
N ALA A 10 3.85 -2.09 9.05
CA ALA A 10 4.46 -1.00 9.79
C ALA A 10 4.30 0.36 9.09
N LEU A 11 4.42 0.41 7.76
CA LEU A 11 4.22 1.63 6.98
C LEU A 11 2.80 2.18 7.13
N VAL A 12 1.79 1.33 6.92
CA VAL A 12 0.39 1.72 7.05
C VAL A 12 0.08 2.16 8.48
N ARG A 13 0.63 1.47 9.48
CA ARG A 13 0.46 1.84 10.90
C ARG A 13 1.08 3.19 11.24
N SER A 14 2.27 3.47 10.71
CA SER A 14 2.99 4.72 10.96
C SER A 14 2.22 5.96 10.47
N ARG A 15 1.44 5.79 9.41
CA ARG A 15 0.60 6.84 8.84
C ARG A 15 -0.78 6.93 9.48
N SER A 16 -1.37 5.79 9.84
CA SER A 16 -2.71 5.73 10.44
C SER A 16 -2.75 6.11 11.93
N GLY A 17 -1.68 6.66 12.49
CA GLY A 17 -1.56 7.14 13.88
C GLY A 17 -2.58 8.21 14.35
N GLY A 18 -3.56 8.57 13.53
CA GLY A 18 -4.73 9.39 13.89
C GLY A 18 -6.10 8.78 13.54
N LEU A 19 -6.18 7.63 12.86
CA LEU A 19 -7.43 6.97 12.46
C LEU A 19 -7.84 5.94 13.53
N ALA A 20 -8.50 6.44 14.58
CA ALA A 20 -8.77 5.73 15.84
C ALA A 20 -9.74 4.53 15.76
N ALA A 21 -10.24 4.13 14.57
CA ALA A 21 -11.17 3.01 14.43
C ALA A 21 -10.57 1.77 13.72
N GLY A 22 -9.48 1.92 12.96
CA GLY A 22 -8.86 0.82 12.18
C GLY A 22 -7.52 0.31 12.71
N ALA A 23 -6.85 1.08 13.57
CA ALA A 23 -5.49 0.80 14.03
C ALA A 23 -5.33 -0.51 14.84
N ALA A 24 -6.42 -1.09 15.35
CA ALA A 24 -6.39 -2.31 16.15
C ALA A 24 -6.14 -3.60 15.34
N LEU A 25 -6.35 -3.58 14.02
CA LEU A 25 -6.31 -4.79 13.17
C LEU A 25 -4.97 -5.00 12.45
N GLY A 26 -4.06 -4.03 12.47
CA GLY A 26 -2.84 -4.04 11.66
C GLY A 26 -3.03 -3.43 10.27
N GLY A 27 -1.92 -3.02 9.65
CA GLY A 27 -1.89 -2.38 8.34
C GLY A 27 -2.33 -3.28 7.19
N LEU A 28 -1.94 -4.56 7.20
CA LEU A 28 -2.38 -5.52 6.17
C LEU A 28 -3.88 -5.79 6.24
N ALA A 29 -4.42 -5.92 7.45
CA ALA A 29 -5.86 -6.08 7.64
C ALA A 29 -6.63 -4.85 7.15
N LEU A 30 -6.09 -3.65 7.39
CA LEU A 30 -6.67 -2.42 6.85
C LEU A 30 -6.68 -2.44 5.32
N ILE A 31 -5.55 -2.72 4.67
CA ILE A 31 -5.45 -2.83 3.20
C ILE A 31 -6.46 -3.85 2.66
N GLY A 32 -6.47 -5.06 3.20
CA GLY A 32 -7.37 -6.12 2.75
C GLY A 32 -8.85 -5.76 2.95
N SER A 33 -9.19 -5.13 4.07
CA SER A 33 -10.57 -4.68 4.33
C SER A 33 -11.03 -3.58 3.35
N LEU A 34 -10.14 -2.65 2.99
CA LEU A 34 -10.40 -1.62 1.99
C LEU A 34 -10.61 -2.23 0.60
N ALA A 35 -9.71 -3.12 0.19
CA ALA A 35 -9.81 -3.84 -1.08
C ALA A 35 -11.10 -4.67 -1.17
N TYR A 36 -11.44 -5.38 -0.09
CA TYR A 36 -12.69 -6.15 -0.01
C TYR A 36 -13.91 -5.26 -0.19
N ARG A 37 -13.98 -4.15 0.54
CA ARG A 37 -15.08 -3.18 0.42
C ARG A 37 -15.13 -2.56 -0.98
N ALA A 38 -13.97 -2.30 -1.59
CA ALA A 38 -13.86 -1.74 -2.93
C ALA A 38 -14.50 -2.67 -3.97
N LEU A 39 -14.20 -3.96 -3.93
CA LEU A 39 -14.70 -4.94 -4.90
C LEU A 39 -16.12 -5.42 -4.60
N ARG A 40 -16.48 -5.58 -3.33
CA ARG A 40 -17.74 -6.20 -2.92
C ARG A 40 -18.83 -5.18 -2.56
N GLY A 41 -18.48 -3.92 -2.34
CA GLY A 41 -19.43 -2.87 -1.95
C GLY A 41 -19.99 -3.03 -0.52
N ALA A 42 -19.46 -3.95 0.27
CA ALA A 42 -19.93 -4.26 1.63
C ALA A 42 -18.73 -4.52 2.56
N PRO A 43 -18.87 -4.27 3.88
CA PRO A 43 -17.85 -4.66 4.85
C PRO A 43 -17.65 -6.18 4.87
N PRO A 44 -16.44 -6.66 5.23
CA PRO A 44 -16.21 -8.07 5.47
C PRO A 44 -17.11 -8.57 6.62
N PRO A 45 -17.51 -9.85 6.62
CA PRO A 45 -18.34 -10.38 7.69
C PRO A 45 -17.57 -10.40 9.02
N GLU A 46 -18.26 -10.08 10.12
CA GLU A 46 -17.72 -10.03 11.48
C GLU A 46 -17.16 -11.38 11.97
N SER A 47 -17.57 -12.49 11.35
CA SER A 47 -17.10 -13.84 11.68
C SER A 47 -17.03 -14.70 10.43
N GLY A 48 -15.95 -15.48 10.29
CA GLY A 48 -15.70 -16.32 9.12
C GLY A 48 -15.32 -15.53 7.85
N GLY A 49 -14.91 -14.27 8.01
CA GLY A 49 -14.35 -13.47 6.92
C GLY A 49 -12.95 -13.94 6.50
N PRO A 50 -12.47 -13.47 5.35
CA PRO A 50 -11.11 -13.76 4.89
C PRO A 50 -10.09 -13.22 5.90
N ASP A 51 -9.01 -13.98 6.10
CA ASP A 51 -7.83 -13.48 6.81
C ASP A 51 -7.01 -12.61 5.86
N PHE A 52 -7.07 -11.30 6.07
CA PHE A 52 -6.35 -10.33 5.25
C PHE A 52 -4.85 -10.23 5.55
N THR A 53 -4.38 -10.90 6.62
CA THR A 53 -2.96 -10.94 6.98
C THR A 53 -2.20 -12.05 6.26
N GLU A 54 -2.93 -13.06 5.77
CA GLU A 54 -2.43 -14.15 4.94
C GLU A 54 -2.27 -13.68 3.49
N ILE A 55 -1.17 -12.98 3.21
CA ILE A 55 -0.76 -12.57 1.86
C ILE A 55 0.55 -13.30 1.52
N ASP A 56 0.80 -13.63 0.26
CA ASP A 56 2.11 -14.16 -0.13
C ASP A 56 3.19 -13.06 -0.09
N GLU A 57 4.46 -13.49 -0.02
CA GLU A 57 5.59 -12.56 0.08
C GLU A 57 5.76 -11.71 -1.19
N ASP A 58 5.42 -12.25 -2.36
CA ASP A 58 5.59 -11.57 -3.63
C ASP A 58 4.56 -10.44 -3.79
N GLU A 59 3.31 -10.68 -3.40
CA GLU A 59 2.27 -9.66 -3.38
C GLU A 59 2.57 -8.60 -2.30
N ALA A 60 3.03 -8.98 -1.11
CA ALA A 60 3.43 -8.03 -0.09
C ALA A 60 4.61 -7.15 -0.57
N ARG A 61 5.57 -7.74 -1.28
CA ARG A 61 6.66 -7.00 -1.90
C ARG A 61 6.15 -6.06 -2.99
N LEU A 62 5.19 -6.50 -3.81
CA LEU A 62 4.59 -5.69 -4.85
C LEU A 62 3.82 -4.49 -4.28
N MET A 63 3.07 -4.69 -3.18
CA MET A 63 2.46 -3.60 -2.42
C MET A 63 3.52 -2.61 -1.96
N LEU A 64 4.62 -3.10 -1.36
CA LEU A 64 5.68 -2.24 -0.87
C LEU A 64 6.34 -1.41 -1.99
N ARG A 65 6.59 -2.01 -3.16
CA ARG A 65 7.08 -1.29 -4.36
C ARG A 65 6.09 -0.21 -4.80
N ALA A 66 4.79 -0.52 -4.85
CA ALA A 66 3.76 0.46 -5.18
C ALA A 66 3.65 1.60 -4.17
N MET A 67 3.84 1.31 -2.87
CA MET A 67 3.89 2.33 -1.81
C MET A 67 5.09 3.26 -1.96
N VAL A 68 6.27 2.72 -2.28
CA VAL A 68 7.48 3.51 -2.53
C VAL A 68 7.31 4.36 -3.80
N ALA A 69 6.86 3.76 -4.91
CA ALA A 69 6.61 4.44 -6.17
C ALA A 69 5.62 5.61 -6.01
N ALA A 70 4.54 5.39 -5.25
CA ALA A 70 3.58 6.43 -4.89
C ALA A 70 4.26 7.58 -4.12
N THR A 71 5.05 7.24 -3.08
CA THR A 71 5.77 8.23 -2.25
C THR A 71 6.78 9.04 -3.05
N THR A 72 7.36 8.46 -4.10
CA THR A 72 8.36 9.13 -4.94
C THR A 72 7.77 9.82 -6.18
N ALA A 73 6.45 9.79 -6.37
CA ALA A 73 5.81 10.15 -7.64
C ALA A 73 6.08 11.60 -8.08
N ASP A 74 6.25 12.52 -7.14
CA ASP A 74 6.57 13.93 -7.41
C ASP A 74 8.09 14.23 -7.48
N GLY A 75 8.92 13.20 -7.25
CA GLY A 75 10.37 13.30 -7.21
C GLY A 75 10.93 13.87 -5.90
N MET A 76 10.10 14.12 -4.89
CA MET A 76 10.50 14.63 -3.60
C MET A 76 10.14 13.62 -2.51
N VAL A 77 11.15 13.11 -1.81
CA VAL A 77 10.94 12.40 -0.55
C VAL A 77 11.48 13.26 0.56
N ASP A 78 10.60 13.84 1.36
CA ASP A 78 11.02 14.71 2.44
C ASP A 78 11.62 13.92 3.63
N ALA A 79 12.21 14.64 4.58
CA ALA A 79 12.86 14.02 5.73
C ALA A 79 11.88 13.22 6.63
N ALA A 80 10.62 13.64 6.72
CA ALA A 80 9.59 12.93 7.48
C ALA A 80 9.18 11.64 6.77
N GLU A 81 8.97 11.68 5.45
CA GLU A 81 8.66 10.52 4.62
C GLU A 81 9.80 9.50 4.64
N ARG A 82 11.03 9.98 4.45
CA ARG A 82 12.23 9.15 4.54
C ARG A 82 12.34 8.46 5.90
N LYS A 83 12.13 9.21 6.98
CA LYS A 83 12.15 8.68 8.34
C LYS A 83 11.06 7.62 8.56
N ARG A 84 9.86 7.81 8.01
CA ARG A 84 8.77 6.83 8.10
C ARG A 84 9.15 5.51 7.41
N LEU A 85 9.64 5.60 6.17
CA LEU A 85 10.09 4.42 5.41
C LEU A 85 11.20 3.66 6.15
N ASP A 86 12.21 4.41 6.61
CA ASP A 86 13.33 3.89 7.38
C ASP A 86 12.88 3.20 8.68
N THR A 87 11.89 3.77 9.37
CA THR A 87 11.34 3.22 10.63
C THR A 87 10.53 1.96 10.37
N ALA A 88 9.72 1.91 9.31
CA ALA A 88 8.95 0.72 8.99
C ALA A 88 9.83 -0.47 8.61
N VAL A 89 10.91 -0.22 7.87
CA VAL A 89 11.94 -1.25 7.60
C VAL A 89 12.66 -1.65 8.89
N ALA A 90 12.84 -0.71 9.83
CA ALA A 90 13.40 -0.98 11.15
C ALA A 90 12.52 -1.95 11.98
N ASP A 91 11.24 -1.61 12.10
CA ASP A 91 10.24 -2.33 12.88
C ASP A 91 9.95 -3.73 12.32
N ALA A 92 10.16 -3.94 11.02
CA ALA A 92 10.00 -5.23 10.36
C ALA A 92 11.07 -6.28 10.73
N GLY A 93 12.09 -5.90 11.51
CA GLY A 93 13.13 -6.81 12.00
C GLY A 93 14.36 -6.85 11.10
N LEU A 94 15.03 -5.69 10.98
CA LEU A 94 16.20 -5.43 10.13
C LEU A 94 17.21 -6.57 10.00
N ASP A 95 17.42 -6.96 8.75
CA ASP A 95 18.68 -7.47 8.19
C ASP A 95 19.27 -6.33 7.31
N PRO A 96 20.60 -6.12 7.19
CA PRO A 96 21.19 -5.09 6.32
C PRO A 96 20.67 -5.11 4.86
N ASP A 97 20.17 -6.27 4.43
CA ASP A 97 19.47 -6.49 3.18
C ASP A 97 18.24 -5.59 2.99
N GLY A 98 17.41 -5.40 4.03
CA GLY A 98 16.15 -4.65 3.92
C GLY A 98 16.38 -3.16 3.70
N ARG A 99 17.35 -2.58 4.42
CA ARG A 99 17.78 -1.19 4.24
C ARG A 99 18.34 -0.98 2.83
N SER A 100 19.23 -1.88 2.40
CA SER A 100 19.84 -1.83 1.06
C SER A 100 18.81 -2.04 -0.06
N TRP A 101 17.73 -2.78 0.20
CA TRP A 101 16.62 -2.91 -0.72
C TRP A 101 15.83 -1.60 -0.82
N LEU A 102 15.46 -0.99 0.31
CA LEU A 102 14.74 0.29 0.32
C LEU A 102 15.55 1.39 -0.36
N ASP A 103 16.86 1.48 -0.10
CA ASP A 103 17.73 2.46 -0.75
C ASP A 103 17.77 2.30 -2.27
N ARG A 104 17.72 1.05 -2.77
CA ARG A 104 17.63 0.77 -4.21
C ARG A 104 16.26 1.16 -4.77
N GLU A 105 15.18 0.79 -4.08
CA GLU A 105 13.82 1.10 -4.52
C GLU A 105 13.54 2.62 -4.50
N LEU A 106 14.15 3.37 -3.58
CA LEU A 106 14.05 4.84 -3.56
C LEU A 106 14.89 5.50 -4.66
N ALA A 107 16.00 4.88 -5.06
CA ALA A 107 16.85 5.38 -6.14
C ALA A 107 16.27 5.09 -7.53
N ASP A 108 15.56 3.97 -7.66
CA ASP A 108 14.92 3.51 -8.89
C ASP A 108 13.55 2.92 -8.57
N PRO A 109 12.53 3.77 -8.33
CA PRO A 109 11.19 3.31 -7.98
C PRO A 109 10.52 2.58 -9.13
N ALA A 110 9.76 1.53 -8.81
CA ALA A 110 8.96 0.82 -9.80
C ALA A 110 8.01 1.76 -10.56
N ASP A 111 7.90 1.59 -11.88
CA ASP A 111 6.86 2.25 -12.65
C ASP A 111 5.52 1.50 -12.55
N VAL A 112 4.47 2.12 -13.08
CA VAL A 112 3.10 1.60 -13.02
C VAL A 112 2.97 0.28 -13.81
N ASP A 113 3.64 0.16 -14.95
CA ASP A 113 3.55 -1.02 -15.80
C ASP A 113 4.25 -2.21 -15.13
N GLU A 114 5.44 -2.00 -14.55
CA GLU A 114 6.17 -3.01 -13.77
C GLU A 114 5.34 -3.56 -12.60
N ILE A 115 4.53 -2.70 -11.97
CA ILE A 115 3.63 -3.11 -10.89
C ILE A 115 2.47 -3.92 -11.47
N ALA A 116 1.80 -3.38 -12.50
CA ALA A 116 0.60 -3.97 -13.08
C ALA A 116 0.84 -5.36 -13.68
N GLU A 117 1.97 -5.56 -14.37
CA GLU A 117 2.34 -6.83 -15.00
C GLU A 117 2.48 -8.00 -14.01
N ARG A 118 2.73 -7.71 -12.73
CA ARG A 118 2.95 -8.72 -11.67
C ARG A 118 1.69 -9.04 -10.87
N VAL A 119 0.57 -8.39 -11.16
CA VAL A 119 -0.67 -8.55 -10.41
C VAL A 119 -1.38 -9.84 -10.85
N ALA A 120 -1.69 -10.70 -9.89
CA ALA A 120 -2.24 -12.03 -10.16
C ALA A 120 -3.78 -12.10 -10.13
N SER A 121 -4.48 -11.11 -9.56
CA SER A 121 -5.93 -11.14 -9.39
C SER A 121 -6.55 -9.77 -9.16
N PRO A 122 -7.87 -9.60 -9.36
CA PRO A 122 -8.59 -8.37 -9.00
C PRO A 122 -8.49 -8.02 -7.51
N ASP A 123 -8.50 -9.03 -6.63
CA ASP A 123 -8.33 -8.81 -5.18
C ASP A 123 -6.91 -8.28 -4.88
N ALA A 124 -5.87 -8.81 -5.52
CA ALA A 124 -4.50 -8.28 -5.41
C ALA A 124 -4.38 -6.86 -5.99
N ALA A 125 -4.99 -6.59 -7.15
CA ALA A 125 -5.06 -5.25 -7.75
C ALA A 125 -5.63 -4.23 -6.76
N ALA A 126 -6.78 -4.55 -6.15
CA ALA A 126 -7.42 -3.68 -5.18
C ALA A 126 -6.58 -3.48 -3.91
N ARG A 127 -5.87 -4.52 -3.44
CA ARG A 127 -4.95 -4.40 -2.29
C ARG A 127 -3.74 -3.53 -2.61
N ILE A 128 -3.12 -3.69 -3.78
CA ILE A 128 -1.97 -2.89 -4.22
C ILE A 128 -2.36 -1.42 -4.37
N PHE A 129 -3.49 -1.13 -4.99
CA PHE A 129 -4.01 0.24 -5.08
C PHE A 129 -4.30 0.82 -3.70
N ALA A 130 -4.97 0.08 -2.82
CA ALA A 130 -5.25 0.55 -1.46
C ALA A 130 -3.96 0.79 -0.66
N ALA A 131 -2.94 -0.05 -0.82
CA ALA A 131 -1.62 0.14 -0.19
C ALA A 131 -0.94 1.42 -0.69
N ALA A 132 -0.87 1.63 -2.01
CA ALA A 132 -0.29 2.83 -2.61
C ALA A 132 -1.06 4.09 -2.17
N ARG A 133 -2.38 4.05 -2.16
CA ARG A 133 -3.23 5.16 -1.72
C ARG A 133 -3.07 5.48 -0.24
N LEU A 134 -2.86 4.46 0.60
CA LEU A 134 -2.50 4.61 2.01
C LEU A 134 -1.04 5.03 2.19
N ALA A 135 -0.18 5.04 1.17
CA ALA A 135 1.21 5.43 1.30
C ALA A 135 1.45 6.94 1.12
N ILE A 136 0.51 7.65 0.48
CA ILE A 136 0.60 9.09 0.16
C ILE A 136 -0.69 9.88 0.42
N ASP A 137 -0.54 11.18 0.72
CA ASP A 137 -1.67 12.13 0.78
C ASP A 137 -1.56 12.89 -0.53
N PRO A 138 -2.45 12.63 -1.51
CA PRO A 138 -2.23 13.08 -2.89
C PRO A 138 -2.49 14.59 -3.01
N ASP A 139 -1.52 15.38 -2.55
CA ASP A 139 -1.54 16.84 -2.48
C ASP A 139 -0.90 17.45 -3.73
N THR A 140 0.00 16.71 -4.39
CA THR A 140 0.61 17.10 -5.65
C THR A 140 -0.18 16.59 -6.86
N LEU A 141 0.04 17.21 -8.02
CA LEU A 141 -0.54 16.72 -9.28
C LEU A 141 0.08 15.39 -9.71
N GLN A 142 1.36 15.18 -9.39
CA GLN A 142 2.12 13.99 -9.77
C GLN A 142 1.63 12.76 -9.02
N GLU A 143 1.41 12.86 -7.72
CA GLU A 143 0.81 11.80 -6.90
C GLU A 143 -0.59 11.41 -7.38
N ARG A 144 -1.44 12.40 -7.68
CA ARG A 144 -2.79 12.16 -8.22
C ARG A 144 -2.73 11.47 -9.59
N GLN A 145 -1.80 11.90 -10.44
CA GLN A 145 -1.57 11.29 -11.74
C GLN A 145 -1.07 9.86 -11.60
N PHE A 146 -0.12 9.59 -10.69
CA PHE A 146 0.37 8.26 -10.39
C PHE A 146 -0.76 7.33 -9.97
N LEU A 147 -1.59 7.73 -8.99
CA LEU A 147 -2.72 6.92 -8.54
C LEU A 147 -3.73 6.65 -9.66
N LYS A 148 -3.99 7.64 -10.52
CA LYS A 148 -4.86 7.46 -11.68
C LYS A 148 -4.29 6.42 -12.66
N MET A 149 -3.02 6.57 -13.04
CA MET A 149 -2.36 5.63 -13.95
C MET A 149 -2.29 4.23 -13.35
N LEU A 150 -1.99 4.13 -12.05
CA LEU A 150 -1.99 2.86 -11.33
C LEU A 150 -3.36 2.19 -11.38
N ALA A 151 -4.43 2.93 -11.09
CA ALA A 151 -5.77 2.36 -11.13
C ALA A 151 -6.20 1.88 -12.52
N GLU A 152 -5.82 2.64 -13.57
CA GLU A 152 -6.05 2.26 -14.96
C GLU A 152 -5.27 1.00 -15.35
N ALA A 153 -3.99 0.92 -15.00
CA ALA A 153 -3.15 -0.23 -15.31
C ALA A 153 -3.54 -1.50 -14.53
N LEU A 154 -4.10 -1.33 -13.33
CA LEU A 154 -4.64 -2.41 -12.49
C LEU A 154 -6.05 -2.87 -12.91
N ASP A 155 -6.62 -2.30 -13.98
CA ASP A 155 -7.98 -2.58 -14.46
C ASP A 155 -9.05 -2.43 -13.36
N LEU A 156 -8.89 -1.41 -12.49
CA LEU A 156 -9.81 -1.20 -11.38
C LEU A 156 -11.07 -0.47 -11.86
N PRO A 157 -12.27 -1.01 -11.56
CA PRO A 157 -13.51 -0.31 -11.82
C PRO A 157 -13.58 1.03 -11.08
N ALA A 158 -14.12 2.06 -11.73
CA ALA A 158 -14.25 3.40 -11.14
C ALA A 158 -14.99 3.40 -9.79
N ASP A 159 -16.01 2.56 -9.64
CA ASP A 159 -16.77 2.43 -8.40
C ASP A 159 -15.97 1.76 -7.26
N ALA A 160 -15.00 0.90 -7.59
CA ALA A 160 -14.06 0.34 -6.64
C ALA A 160 -13.09 1.42 -6.13
N ILE A 161 -12.54 2.25 -7.02
CA ILE A 161 -11.67 3.40 -6.68
C ILE A 161 -12.42 4.37 -5.75
N ASP A 162 -13.63 4.76 -6.13
CA ASP A 162 -14.48 5.65 -5.32
C ASP A 162 -14.80 5.09 -3.94
N ARG A 163 -14.88 3.76 -3.81
CA ARG A 163 -15.07 3.11 -2.52
C ARG A 163 -13.80 3.14 -1.68
N VAL A 164 -12.62 2.94 -2.24
CA VAL A 164 -11.34 3.09 -1.51
C VAL A 164 -11.21 4.51 -0.96
N GLU A 165 -11.38 5.53 -1.82
CA GLU A 165 -11.25 6.94 -1.42
C GLU A 165 -12.21 7.32 -0.28
N ARG A 166 -13.48 6.91 -0.37
CA ARG A 166 -14.48 7.17 0.69
C ARG A 166 -14.14 6.50 2.01
N ASN A 167 -13.55 5.31 2.00
CA ASN A 167 -13.20 4.60 3.24
C ASN A 167 -11.91 5.12 3.88
N ILE A 168 -11.03 5.78 3.12
CA ILE A 168 -9.81 6.41 3.65
C ILE A 168 -10.11 7.81 4.20
N ALA A 169 -11.04 8.54 3.60
CA ALA A 169 -11.46 9.87 4.05
C ALA A 169 -12.43 9.86 5.26
N ALA A 170 -12.91 8.69 5.67
CA ALA A 170 -13.89 8.50 6.76
C ALA A 170 -13.21 8.24 8.11
#